data_AF-A0A6P2ETJ5-F1
#
_entry.id   AF-A0A6P2ETJ5-F1
#
_cell.length_a   1.000
_cell.length_b   1.000
_cell.length_c   1.000
_cell.angle_alpha   90.00
_cell.angle_beta   90.00
_cell.angle_gamma   90.00
#
_symmetry.space_group_name_H-M   'P 1'
#
loop_
_entity.id
_entity.type
_entity.pdbx_description
1 polymer ?
#
loop_
_entity_poly.entity_id
_entity_poly.type
_entity_poly.pdbx_seq_one_letter_code
_entity_poly.pdbx_strand_id
1 'polypeptide(L)'
;MSVHRRIQGTWVRLDSNEQDDAPLHAGEEPEDLESLAPESAAAMQVRRAFLYCSMLGFSIYALLDLDEADSKDFVVTLAPAQYVRMLRTAVQLTPAELDQEIGHDAGFIESVEAGDIDLVESPVQLALDIARSTQSSACRLLKVLEQASWRA
;
A
#
# COMPACT_ATOMS: atom_id res chain seq x y z
N MET A 1 12.58 33.60 -15.63
CA MET A 1 13.23 33.12 -14.38
C MET A 1 12.56 33.84 -13.21
N SER A 2 11.43 33.32 -12.71
CA SER A 2 10.66 33.97 -11.64
C SER A 2 10.89 33.28 -10.30
N VAL A 3 11.31 34.07 -9.32
CA VAL A 3 11.65 33.61 -7.97
C VAL A 3 10.39 33.68 -7.11
N HIS A 4 9.96 32.54 -6.58
CA HIS A 4 8.83 32.47 -5.66
C HIS A 4 9.36 32.41 -4.23
N ARG A 5 8.93 33.34 -3.36
CA ARG A 5 9.23 33.28 -1.92
C ARG A 5 7.93 33.18 -1.13
N ARG A 6 7.88 32.21 -0.23
CA ARG A 6 6.74 31.91 0.66
C ARG A 6 6.79 32.81 1.90
N ILE A 7 5.71 33.52 2.22
CA ILE A 7 5.51 34.18 3.52
C ILE A 7 4.10 33.83 4.01
N GLN A 8 4.02 33.19 5.18
CA GLN A 8 2.80 32.94 5.98
C GLN A 8 1.51 32.60 5.22
N GLY A 9 1.55 31.59 4.36
CA GLY A 9 0.33 30.88 3.93
C GLY A 9 -0.56 31.56 2.90
N THR A 10 -0.24 32.77 2.43
CA THR A 10 -1.02 33.43 1.37
C THR A 10 -0.13 33.75 0.18
N TRP A 11 -0.48 33.23 -1.00
CA TRP A 11 0.22 33.54 -2.24
C TRP A 11 -0.18 34.93 -2.73
N VAL A 12 0.75 35.89 -2.65
CA VAL A 12 0.57 37.22 -3.26
C VAL A 12 1.35 37.26 -4.55
N ARG A 13 0.63 37.33 -5.67
CA ARG A 13 1.20 37.56 -7.00
C ARG A 13 1.40 39.07 -7.16
N LEU A 14 2.66 39.50 -7.27
CA LEU A 14 2.98 40.87 -7.68
C LEU A 14 3.04 40.88 -9.20
N ASP A 15 1.90 41.03 -9.85
CA ASP A 15 1.84 41.22 -11.29
C ASP A 15 2.13 42.68 -11.63
N SER A 16 3.03 42.89 -12.58
CA SER A 16 3.16 44.15 -13.32
C SER A 16 3.24 43.80 -14.79
N ASN A 17 2.08 43.50 -15.39
CA ASN A 17 1.66 44.10 -16.65
C ASN A 17 0.33 43.49 -17.10
N GLU A 18 -0.61 44.38 -17.41
CA GLU A 18 -1.81 44.11 -18.19
C GLU A 18 -1.42 43.64 -19.60
N GLN A 19 -1.97 42.52 -20.08
CA GLN A 19 -2.63 42.45 -21.40
C GLN A 19 -3.28 41.09 -21.70
N ASP A 20 -4.52 41.23 -22.16
CA ASP A 20 -5.47 40.32 -22.82
C ASP A 20 -4.91 39.11 -23.58
N ASP A 21 -5.52 37.94 -23.33
CA ASP A 21 -6.21 37.07 -24.32
C ASP A 21 -6.42 35.67 -23.71
N ALA A 22 -7.68 35.31 -23.46
CA ALA A 22 -8.10 33.97 -23.02
C ALA A 22 -8.34 33.04 -24.25
N PRO A 23 -8.70 31.75 -24.11
CA PRO A 23 -8.64 30.83 -22.95
C PRO A 23 -7.95 29.49 -23.34
N LEU A 24 -7.41 28.69 -22.40
CA LEU A 24 -7.31 27.22 -22.51
C LEU A 24 -6.64 26.67 -21.26
N HIS A 25 -7.16 25.54 -20.78
CA HIS A 25 -6.90 24.94 -19.47
C HIS A 25 -7.59 25.69 -18.34
N ALA A 26 -8.93 25.61 -18.34
CA ALA A 26 -9.65 25.46 -17.08
C ALA A 26 -8.90 24.37 -16.30
N GLY A 27 -8.24 24.79 -15.23
CA GLY A 27 -7.44 23.90 -14.41
C GLY A 27 -8.32 22.76 -13.95
N GLU A 28 -7.90 21.53 -14.25
CA GLU A 28 -8.22 20.42 -13.37
C GLU A 28 -7.86 20.90 -11.97
N GLU A 29 -8.86 20.94 -11.08
CA GLU A 29 -8.58 21.13 -9.67
C GLU A 29 -7.51 20.10 -9.28
N PRO A 30 -6.47 20.49 -8.53
CA PRO A 30 -5.48 19.53 -8.09
C PRO A 30 -6.23 18.42 -7.36
N GLU A 31 -6.23 17.22 -7.95
CA GLU A 31 -6.79 16.03 -7.31
C GLU A 31 -6.27 16.00 -5.88
N ASP A 32 -7.18 15.80 -4.94
CA ASP A 32 -6.83 15.80 -3.52
C ASP A 32 -5.83 14.67 -3.29
N LEU A 33 -4.55 15.01 -3.21
CA LEU A 33 -3.45 14.05 -3.11
C LEU A 33 -3.60 13.16 -1.87
N GLU A 34 -4.32 13.63 -0.84
CA GLU A 34 -4.66 12.84 0.34
C GLU A 34 -5.69 11.75 0.02
N SER A 35 -6.61 11.99 -0.91
CA SER A 35 -7.61 11.01 -1.37
C SER A 35 -7.02 9.88 -2.22
N LEU A 36 -5.91 10.14 -2.93
CA LEU A 36 -5.21 9.15 -3.77
C LEU A 36 -4.12 8.37 -3.02
N ALA A 37 -3.77 8.81 -1.81
CA ALA A 37 -2.69 8.21 -1.03
C ALA A 37 -2.93 6.73 -0.66
N PRO A 38 -4.15 6.28 -0.30
CA PRO A 38 -4.43 4.87 -0.03
C PRO A 38 -4.25 3.99 -1.27
N GLU A 39 -4.80 4.41 -2.41
CA GLU A 39 -4.67 3.68 -3.69
C GLU A 39 -3.22 3.61 -4.15
N SER A 40 -2.50 4.72 -3.99
CA SER A 40 -1.07 4.79 -4.29
C SER A 40 -0.26 3.84 -3.43
N ALA A 41 -0.52 3.80 -2.11
CA ALA A 41 0.17 2.89 -1.20
C ALA A 41 -0.17 1.42 -1.46
N ALA A 42 -1.42 1.12 -1.81
CA ALA A 42 -1.86 -0.23 -2.19
C ALA A 42 -1.16 -0.73 -3.46
N ALA A 43 -0.92 0.15 -4.44
CA ALA A 43 -0.23 -0.18 -5.68
C ALA A 43 1.30 -0.29 -5.52
N MET A 44 1.89 0.28 -4.46
CA MET A 44 3.32 0.20 -4.19
C MET A 44 3.73 -1.20 -3.75
N GLN A 45 4.98 -1.56 -4.07
CA GLN A 45 5.63 -2.72 -3.45
C GLN A 45 5.64 -2.57 -1.94
N VAL A 46 5.40 -3.65 -1.20
CA VAL A 46 5.29 -3.63 0.26
C VAL A 46 6.51 -2.95 0.91
N ARG A 47 7.73 -3.33 0.52
CA ARG A 47 8.97 -2.69 1.03
C ARG A 47 8.96 -1.17 0.82
N ARG A 48 8.56 -0.72 -0.37
CA ARG A 48 8.53 0.70 -0.74
C ARG A 48 7.43 1.44 0.00
N ALA A 49 6.25 0.84 0.15
CA ALA A 49 5.12 1.44 0.85
C ALA A 49 5.47 1.70 2.32
N PHE A 50 6.09 0.74 3.01
CA PHE A 50 6.57 0.92 4.39
C PHE A 50 7.62 2.03 4.50
N LEU A 51 8.63 2.04 3.60
CA LEU A 51 9.65 3.09 3.57
C LEU A 51 9.04 4.47 3.31
N TYR A 52 8.13 4.58 2.34
CA TYR A 52 7.44 5.81 2.00
C TYR A 52 6.65 6.36 3.19
N CYS A 53 5.83 5.52 3.82
CA CYS A 53 5.05 5.92 4.99
C CYS A 53 5.96 6.33 6.16
N SER A 54 7.05 5.59 6.41
CA SER A 54 8.03 5.92 7.44
C SER A 54 8.70 7.28 7.21
N MET A 55 9.12 7.57 5.96
CA MET A 55 9.73 8.85 5.61
C MET A 55 8.78 10.04 5.78
N LEU A 56 7.49 9.84 5.55
CA LEU A 56 6.47 10.86 5.71
C LEU A 56 5.90 10.96 7.13
N GLY A 57 6.26 10.04 8.02
CA GLY A 57 5.75 10.00 9.39
C GLY A 57 4.31 9.50 9.51
N PHE A 58 3.83 8.72 8.52
CA PHE A 58 2.51 8.12 8.53
C PHE A 58 2.57 6.61 8.83
N SER A 59 1.50 6.08 9.44
CA SER A 59 1.28 4.63 9.55
C SER A 59 0.64 4.14 8.25
N ILE A 60 1.22 3.13 7.61
CA ILE A 60 0.59 2.49 6.44
C ILE A 60 -0.75 1.86 6.83
N TYR A 61 -0.89 1.39 8.07
CA TYR A 61 -2.13 0.80 8.57
C TYR A 61 -3.23 1.86 8.66
N ALA A 62 -2.91 3.05 9.18
CA ALA A 62 -3.83 4.17 9.20
C ALA A 62 -4.17 4.68 7.79
N LEU A 63 -3.17 4.71 6.89
CA LEU A 63 -3.37 5.12 5.49
C LEU A 63 -4.32 4.18 4.73
N LEU A 64 -4.30 2.90 5.06
CA LEU A 64 -5.14 1.87 4.46
C LEU A 64 -6.45 1.63 5.25
N ASP A 65 -6.75 2.47 6.25
CA ASP A 65 -7.90 2.34 7.15
C ASP A 65 -8.03 0.93 7.79
N LEU A 66 -6.88 0.35 8.19
CA LEU A 66 -6.81 -0.96 8.81
C LEU A 66 -6.93 -0.87 10.33
N ASP A 67 -7.83 -1.66 10.91
CA ASP A 67 -7.97 -1.75 12.35
C ASP A 67 -6.74 -2.40 13.01
N GLU A 68 -5.95 -1.59 13.71
CA GLU A 68 -4.78 -2.04 14.43
C GLU A 68 -5.14 -2.79 15.74
N ALA A 69 -6.38 -2.73 16.22
CA ALA A 69 -6.78 -3.38 17.48
C ALA A 69 -6.52 -4.89 17.45
N ASP A 70 -6.77 -5.54 16.31
CA ASP A 70 -6.54 -6.97 16.09
C ASP A 70 -5.06 -7.37 16.12
N SER A 71 -4.16 -6.39 16.05
CA SER A 71 -2.73 -6.61 15.86
C SER A 71 -1.89 -6.25 17.09
N LYS A 72 -2.50 -5.72 18.15
CA LYS A 72 -1.78 -5.16 19.31
C LYS A 72 -0.95 -6.20 20.07
N ASP A 73 -1.48 -7.41 20.23
CA ASP A 73 -0.81 -8.53 20.90
C ASP A 73 -0.24 -9.55 19.91
N PHE A 74 -0.27 -9.23 18.61
CA PHE A 74 0.23 -10.13 17.58
C PHE A 74 1.76 -10.06 17.48
N VAL A 75 2.41 -11.18 17.81
CA VAL A 75 3.86 -11.35 17.66
C VAL A 75 4.14 -12.13 16.38
N VAL A 76 4.91 -11.53 15.48
CA VAL A 76 5.31 -12.16 14.21
C VAL A 76 6.38 -13.22 14.47
N THR A 77 6.00 -14.49 14.34
CA THR A 77 6.90 -15.64 14.53
C THR A 77 7.18 -16.40 13.23
N LEU A 78 6.29 -16.30 12.24
CA LEU A 78 6.37 -17.05 10.99
C LEU A 78 6.98 -16.20 9.86
N ALA A 79 7.65 -16.87 8.92
CA ALA A 79 8.03 -16.24 7.65
C ALA A 79 6.77 -16.00 6.78
N PRO A 80 6.78 -15.01 5.85
CA PRO A 80 5.63 -14.70 5.00
C PRO A 80 5.00 -15.93 4.32
N ALA A 81 5.82 -16.75 3.64
CA ALA A 81 5.37 -17.97 2.97
C ALA A 81 4.64 -18.95 3.93
N GLN A 82 5.18 -19.14 5.14
CA GLN A 82 4.59 -19.99 6.17
C GLN A 82 3.28 -19.41 6.70
N TYR A 83 3.22 -18.09 6.85
CA TYR A 83 2.03 -17.40 7.33
C TYR A 83 0.89 -17.49 6.32
N VAL A 84 1.15 -17.27 5.02
CA VAL A 84 0.16 -17.43 3.94
C VAL A 84 -0.38 -18.85 3.91
N ARG A 85 0.51 -19.86 3.98
CA ARG A 85 0.09 -21.26 4.08
C ARG A 85 -0.81 -21.51 5.28
N MET A 86 -0.48 -20.97 6.45
CA MET A 86 -1.29 -21.08 7.66
C MET A 86 -2.67 -20.45 7.46
N LEU A 87 -2.75 -19.25 6.88
CA LEU A 87 -4.02 -18.58 6.60
C LEU A 87 -4.89 -19.39 5.65
N ARG A 88 -4.34 -19.82 4.51
CA ARG A 88 -5.06 -20.60 3.50
C ARG A 88 -5.56 -21.93 4.08
N THR A 89 -4.70 -22.67 4.78
CA THR A 89 -5.06 -23.96 5.36
C THR A 89 -6.11 -23.84 6.47
N ALA A 90 -6.12 -22.75 7.24
CA ALA A 90 -7.13 -22.49 8.27
C ALA A 90 -8.54 -22.37 7.69
N VAL A 91 -8.68 -21.82 6.48
CA VAL A 91 -9.95 -21.73 5.75
C VAL A 91 -10.17 -22.86 4.74
N GLN A 92 -9.30 -23.89 4.75
CA GLN A 92 -9.38 -25.07 3.88
C GLN A 92 -9.39 -24.79 2.37
N LEU A 93 -8.85 -23.64 1.95
CA LEU A 93 -8.68 -23.35 0.53
C LEU A 93 -7.52 -24.17 -0.04
N THR A 94 -7.64 -24.66 -1.26
CA THR A 94 -6.52 -25.16 -2.06
C THR A 94 -5.71 -23.98 -2.63
N PRO A 95 -4.42 -24.18 -3.00
CA PRO A 95 -3.65 -23.11 -3.65
C PRO A 95 -4.33 -22.55 -4.89
N ALA A 96 -4.89 -23.43 -5.74
CA ALA A 96 -5.57 -23.04 -6.97
C ALA A 96 -6.87 -22.25 -6.72
N GLU A 97 -7.63 -22.57 -5.68
CA GLU A 97 -8.80 -21.76 -5.29
C GLU A 97 -8.36 -20.38 -4.83
N LEU A 98 -7.28 -20.28 -4.03
CA LEU A 98 -6.78 -18.97 -3.61
C LEU A 98 -6.25 -18.16 -4.80
N ASP A 99 -5.52 -18.77 -5.74
CA ASP A 99 -5.09 -18.14 -7.00
C ASP A 99 -6.28 -17.51 -7.74
N GLN A 100 -7.40 -18.26 -7.85
CA GLN A 100 -8.62 -17.78 -8.49
C GLN A 100 -9.25 -16.61 -7.75
N GLU A 101 -9.34 -16.68 -6.41
CA GLU A 101 -9.96 -15.63 -5.58
C GLU A 101 -9.18 -14.30 -5.63
N ILE A 102 -7.85 -14.36 -5.79
CA ILE A 102 -6.99 -13.17 -5.90
C ILE A 102 -6.71 -12.75 -7.36
N GLY A 103 -7.26 -13.47 -8.35
CA GLY A 103 -7.10 -13.15 -9.76
C GLY A 103 -5.69 -13.39 -10.32
N HIS A 104 -4.96 -14.38 -9.80
CA HIS A 104 -3.63 -14.77 -10.25
C HIS A 104 -3.61 -16.07 -11.07
N ASP A 105 -2.53 -16.27 -11.82
CA ASP A 105 -2.30 -17.49 -12.59
C ASP A 105 -2.14 -18.71 -11.67
N ALA A 106 -2.57 -19.88 -12.15
CA ALA A 106 -2.46 -21.13 -11.41
C ALA A 106 -1.00 -21.45 -11.04
N GLY A 107 -0.77 -21.78 -9.77
CA GLY A 107 0.54 -22.09 -9.21
C GLY A 107 1.22 -20.90 -8.53
N PHE A 108 0.64 -19.70 -8.60
CA PHE A 108 1.19 -18.51 -7.96
C PHE A 108 1.30 -18.69 -6.43
N ILE A 109 0.23 -19.10 -5.77
CA ILE A 109 0.23 -19.34 -4.31
C ILE A 109 1.17 -20.49 -3.93
N GLU A 110 1.34 -21.51 -4.78
CA GLU A 110 2.31 -22.57 -4.52
C GLU A 110 3.75 -22.01 -4.50
N SER A 111 4.09 -21.14 -5.45
CA SER A 111 5.38 -20.45 -5.48
C SER A 111 5.56 -19.48 -4.31
N VAL A 112 4.51 -18.80 -3.86
CA VAL A 112 4.53 -17.98 -2.64
C VAL A 112 4.79 -18.85 -1.40
N GLU A 113 4.08 -19.98 -1.25
CA GLU A 113 4.26 -20.89 -0.11
C GLU A 113 5.61 -21.61 -0.12
N ALA A 114 6.19 -21.82 -1.29
CA ALA A 114 7.54 -22.36 -1.47
C ALA A 114 8.63 -21.32 -1.15
N GLY A 115 8.28 -20.02 -1.14
CA GLY A 115 9.21 -18.91 -0.97
C GLY A 115 9.96 -18.52 -2.25
N ASP A 116 9.52 -19.03 -3.41
CA ASP A 116 10.07 -18.65 -4.72
C ASP A 116 9.63 -17.23 -5.12
N ILE A 117 8.45 -16.81 -4.65
CA ILE A 117 7.93 -15.44 -4.79
C ILE A 117 8.00 -14.73 -3.44
N ASP A 118 8.75 -13.63 -3.40
CA ASP A 118 8.81 -12.78 -2.21
C ASP A 118 7.66 -11.77 -2.20
N LEU A 119 6.76 -11.92 -1.23
CA LEU A 119 5.63 -10.99 -1.04
C LEU A 119 6.06 -9.59 -0.61
N VAL A 120 7.27 -9.42 -0.06
CA VAL A 120 7.81 -8.09 0.29
C VAL A 120 8.06 -7.24 -0.96
N GLU A 121 8.34 -7.88 -2.09
CA GLU A 121 8.57 -7.24 -3.39
C GLU A 121 7.30 -7.13 -4.24
N SER A 122 6.19 -7.70 -3.76
CA SER A 122 4.89 -7.65 -4.40
C SER A 122 4.10 -6.40 -3.98
N PRO A 123 3.07 -5.98 -4.75
CA PRO A 123 2.21 -4.86 -4.34
C PRO A 123 1.50 -5.12 -3.01
N VAL A 124 1.29 -4.07 -2.21
CA VAL A 124 0.52 -4.13 -0.95
C VAL A 124 -0.87 -4.70 -1.19
N GLN A 125 -1.50 -4.35 -2.31
CA GLN A 125 -2.82 -4.84 -2.70
C GLN A 125 -2.91 -6.37 -2.68
N LEU A 126 -1.86 -7.07 -3.09
CA LEU A 126 -1.83 -8.53 -3.04
C LEU A 126 -1.99 -9.07 -1.61
N ALA A 127 -1.34 -8.45 -0.62
CA ALA A 127 -1.51 -8.83 0.76
C ALA A 127 -2.94 -8.55 1.25
N LEU A 128 -3.55 -7.45 0.81
CA LEU A 128 -4.95 -7.14 1.12
C LEU A 128 -5.91 -8.17 0.51
N ASP A 129 -5.65 -8.60 -0.73
CA ASP A 129 -6.46 -9.57 -1.45
C ASP A 129 -6.33 -10.96 -0.81
N ILE A 130 -5.10 -11.42 -0.52
CA ILE A 130 -4.87 -12.67 0.22
C ILE A 130 -5.63 -12.64 1.55
N ALA A 131 -5.47 -11.56 2.32
CA ALA A 131 -6.11 -11.45 3.63
C ALA A 131 -7.64 -11.51 3.53
N ARG A 132 -8.22 -10.83 2.52
CA ARG A 132 -9.66 -10.84 2.23
C ARG A 132 -10.14 -12.23 1.84
N SER A 133 -9.48 -12.88 0.89
CA SER A 133 -9.85 -14.22 0.39
C SER A 133 -9.73 -15.29 1.46
N THR A 134 -8.79 -15.15 2.40
CA THR A 134 -8.66 -16.05 3.56
C THR A 134 -9.42 -15.57 4.80
N GLN A 135 -10.27 -14.54 4.69
CA GLN A 135 -11.07 -13.97 5.78
C GLN A 135 -10.23 -13.69 7.05
N SER A 136 -9.03 -13.14 6.84
CA SER A 136 -8.03 -12.92 7.88
C SER A 136 -7.69 -11.44 8.03
N SER A 137 -6.99 -11.09 9.11
CA SER A 137 -6.60 -9.71 9.37
C SER A 137 -5.49 -9.27 8.39
N ALA A 138 -5.83 -8.35 7.50
CA ALA A 138 -4.87 -7.68 6.62
C ALA A 138 -3.76 -6.98 7.42
N CYS A 139 -4.10 -6.39 8.57
CA CYS A 139 -3.12 -5.77 9.46
C CYS A 139 -2.07 -6.78 9.95
N ARG A 140 -2.49 -7.99 10.35
CA ARG A 140 -1.54 -9.03 10.79
C ARG A 140 -0.64 -9.51 9.65
N LEU A 141 -1.19 -9.75 8.46
CA LEU A 141 -0.38 -10.14 7.30
C LEU A 141 0.63 -9.05 6.93
N LEU A 142 0.20 -7.78 6.91
CA LEU A 142 1.11 -6.66 6.67
C LEU A 142 2.19 -6.54 7.74
N LYS A 143 1.91 -6.79 9.03
CA LYS A 143 2.94 -6.86 10.07
C LYS A 143 3.98 -7.95 9.82
N VAL A 144 3.55 -9.12 9.34
CA VAL A 144 4.48 -10.20 8.96
C VAL A 144 5.42 -9.73 7.85
N LEU A 145 4.87 -9.05 6.83
CA LEU A 145 5.64 -8.52 5.71
C LEU A 145 6.54 -7.34 6.11
N GLU A 146 6.09 -6.46 7.01
CA GLU A 146 6.88 -5.38 7.59
C GLU A 146 8.15 -5.94 8.24
N GLN A 147 7.98 -6.92 9.13
CA GLN A 147 9.09 -7.57 9.81
C GLN A 147 10.05 -8.27 8.83
N ALA A 148 9.52 -8.89 7.77
CA ALA A 148 10.34 -9.52 6.74
C ALA A 148 11.14 -8.48 5.94
N SER A 149 10.55 -7.32 5.65
CA SER A 149 11.18 -6.24 4.89
C SER A 149 12.42 -5.64 5.55
N TRP A 150 12.52 -5.73 6.88
CA TRP A 150 13.69 -5.26 7.63
C TRP A 150 14.80 -6.31 7.77
N ARG A 151 14.51 -7.57 7.46
CA ARG A 151 15.46 -8.70 7.59
C ARG A 151 16.17 -9.04 6.28
N ALA A 152 15.65 -8.57 5.15
CA ALA A 152 16.16 -8.82 3.80
C ALA A 152 17.02 -7.64 3.30
#